data_AF-A0A165ZRH9-F1
#
_entry.id   AF-A0A165ZRH9-F1
#
_cell.length_a   1.000
_cell.length_b   1.000
_cell.length_c   1.000
_cell.angle_alpha   90.00
_cell.angle_beta   90.00
_cell.angle_gamma   90.00
#
_symmetry.space_group_name_H-M   'P 1'
#
loop_
_entity.id
_entity.type
_entity.pdbx_description
1 polymer ?
#
loop_
_entity_poly.entity_id
_entity_poly.type
_entity_poly.pdbx_seq_one_letter_code
_entity_poly.pdbx_strand_id
1 'polypeptide(L)'
;MALLPLPQSTAVDSHRLDAPILRSTLPVQVKGTFNYALRTLKELSQVANQTSTTVVASIAVLILETAHSVRSCKDECLLLAMQISELVLLFSESDSQAGDMYEPLIDISVLIRTLSEVHDCQKKLTKRGFFIRALEVREVKAALKRHAQDIENAIQIFRTRSSLRMQRSIVRQVKSDAQNTEEFIEQLDVLRHEIEQAGALQTVSQLHILFVPMTISDDLR
;
A
#
# COMPACT_ATOMS: atom_id res chain seq x y z
N MET A 1 25.68 -19.12 -42.37
CA MET A 1 24.41 -18.36 -42.28
C MET A 1 23.32 -19.31 -41.87
N ALA A 2 22.92 -19.28 -40.59
CA ALA A 2 21.81 -20.05 -40.06
C ALA A 2 20.83 -19.06 -39.43
N LEU A 3 19.64 -18.97 -40.01
CA LEU A 3 18.51 -18.20 -39.50
C LEU A 3 17.84 -19.02 -38.40
N LEU A 4 17.79 -18.48 -37.18
CA LEU A 4 16.97 -19.00 -36.09
C LEU A 4 15.50 -18.67 -36.36
N PRO A 5 14.55 -19.61 -36.19
CA PRO A 5 13.13 -19.32 -36.33
C PRO A 5 12.56 -18.65 -35.06
N LEU A 6 11.75 -17.62 -35.27
CA LEU A 6 10.90 -17.00 -34.24
C LEU A 6 9.85 -18.01 -33.72
N PRO A 7 9.53 -18.03 -32.42
CA PRO A 7 8.44 -18.84 -31.91
C PRO A 7 7.09 -18.28 -32.36
N GLN A 8 6.28 -19.16 -32.92
CA GLN A 8 4.92 -18.90 -33.39
C GLN A 8 4.01 -18.58 -32.22
N SER A 9 3.35 -17.42 -32.32
CA SER A 9 2.19 -17.03 -31.51
C SER A 9 1.08 -18.05 -31.73
N THR A 10 0.82 -18.87 -30.72
CA THR A 10 -0.41 -19.66 -30.65
C THR A 10 -1.43 -18.84 -29.86
N ALA A 11 -2.54 -18.57 -30.53
CA ALA A 11 -3.73 -17.96 -29.99
C ALA A 11 -4.13 -18.68 -28.70
N VAL A 12 -4.20 -17.94 -27.60
CA VAL A 12 -4.88 -18.38 -26.38
C VAL A 12 -6.30 -17.86 -26.45
N ASP A 13 -7.20 -18.83 -26.57
CA ASP A 13 -8.64 -18.71 -26.52
C ASP A 13 -9.12 -17.75 -25.44
N SER A 14 -9.98 -16.84 -25.88
CA SER A 14 -10.82 -15.97 -25.08
C SER A 14 -11.88 -16.79 -24.34
N HIS A 15 -11.44 -17.51 -23.31
CA HIS A 15 -12.32 -18.01 -22.27
C HIS A 15 -12.72 -16.86 -21.34
N ARG A 16 -13.98 -16.44 -21.50
CA ARG A 16 -14.86 -15.80 -20.52
C ARG A 16 -14.24 -15.63 -19.13
N LEU A 17 -14.01 -14.37 -18.76
CA LEU A 17 -13.95 -13.94 -17.36
C LEU A 17 -15.33 -14.18 -16.73
N ASP A 18 -15.58 -15.42 -16.31
CA ASP A 18 -16.60 -15.73 -15.33
C ASP A 18 -16.18 -15.06 -14.02
N ALA A 19 -16.90 -13.99 -13.68
CA ALA A 19 -16.84 -13.35 -12.38
C ALA A 19 -16.96 -14.42 -11.27
N PRO A 20 -16.17 -14.37 -10.19
CA PRO A 20 -16.42 -15.25 -9.06
C PRO A 20 -17.73 -14.79 -8.39
N ILE A 21 -18.81 -15.46 -8.77
CA ILE A 21 -20.06 -15.52 -8.04
C ILE A 21 -19.72 -15.98 -6.63
N LEU A 22 -19.96 -15.09 -5.65
CA LEU A 22 -20.35 -15.34 -4.26
C LEU A 22 -20.41 -16.84 -3.92
N ARG A 23 -19.27 -17.46 -3.64
CA ARG A 23 -19.25 -18.81 -3.07
C ARG A 23 -19.49 -18.71 -1.58
N SER A 24 -20.71 -19.08 -1.23
CA SER A 24 -21.23 -19.44 0.08
C SER A 24 -20.29 -20.37 0.86
N THR A 25 -19.56 -19.81 1.81
CA THR A 25 -19.15 -20.47 3.07
C THR A 25 -18.83 -19.37 4.07
N LEU A 26 -19.78 -18.98 4.93
CA LEU A 26 -19.44 -18.26 6.16
C LEU A 26 -19.31 -19.31 7.28
N PRO A 27 -18.10 -19.81 7.59
CA PRO A 27 -17.91 -20.65 8.75
C PRO A 27 -17.82 -19.76 10.00
N VAL A 28 -17.95 -20.40 11.16
CA VAL A 28 -17.94 -19.88 12.54
C VAL A 28 -16.85 -18.82 12.87
N GLN A 29 -15.84 -18.61 12.02
CA GLN A 29 -14.82 -17.56 12.12
C GLN A 29 -15.34 -16.12 12.04
N VAL A 30 -16.51 -15.87 11.43
CA VAL A 30 -17.00 -14.49 11.20
C VAL A 30 -17.39 -13.77 12.49
N LYS A 31 -17.82 -14.47 13.55
CA LYS A 31 -18.14 -13.81 14.83
C LYS A 31 -16.90 -13.26 15.53
N GLY A 32 -15.78 -13.97 15.46
CA GLY A 32 -14.52 -13.53 16.07
C GLY A 32 -13.94 -12.31 15.35
N THR A 33 -13.89 -12.37 14.02
CA THR A 33 -13.42 -11.27 13.19
C THR A 33 -14.32 -10.04 13.25
N PHE A 34 -15.64 -10.23 13.35
CA PHE A 34 -16.60 -9.13 13.53
C PHE A 34 -16.42 -8.42 14.87
N ASN A 35 -16.35 -9.15 15.99
CA ASN A 35 -16.16 -8.55 17.31
C ASN A 35 -14.82 -7.82 17.42
N TYR A 36 -13.78 -8.37 16.78
CA TYR A 36 -12.50 -7.70 16.64
C TYR A 36 -12.63 -6.39 15.85
N ALA A 37 -13.23 -6.42 14.66
CA ALA A 37 -13.44 -5.24 13.83
C ALA A 37 -14.24 -4.15 14.57
N LEU A 38 -15.33 -4.53 15.25
CA LEU A 38 -16.14 -3.60 16.04
C LEU A 38 -15.33 -2.94 17.17
N ARG A 39 -14.49 -3.71 17.86
CA ARG A 39 -13.63 -3.19 18.92
C ARG A 39 -12.60 -2.21 18.38
N THR A 40 -11.89 -2.59 17.31
CA THR A 40 -10.87 -1.75 16.67
C THR A 40 -11.48 -0.43 16.16
N LEU A 41 -12.67 -0.49 15.55
CA LEU A 41 -13.35 0.72 15.08
C LEU A 41 -13.82 1.63 16.21
N LYS A 42 -14.27 1.07 17.35
CA LYS A 42 -14.62 1.84 18.54
C LYS A 42 -13.41 2.52 19.17
N GLU A 43 -12.26 1.85 19.17
CA GLU A 43 -11.00 2.44 19.63
C GLU A 43 -10.57 3.56 18.68
N LEU A 44 -10.62 3.34 17.36
CA LEU A 44 -10.33 4.38 16.35
C LEU A 44 -11.25 5.59 16.45
N SER A 45 -12.54 5.38 16.72
CA SER A 45 -13.50 6.48 16.87
C SER A 45 -13.28 7.31 18.13
N GLN A 46 -12.59 6.76 19.15
CA GLN A 46 -12.30 7.43 20.42
C GLN A 46 -10.90 8.06 20.46
N VAL A 47 -9.93 7.52 19.72
CA VAL A 47 -8.50 7.87 19.84
C VAL A 47 -8.00 8.77 18.72
N ALA A 48 -8.67 8.81 17.56
CA ALA A 48 -8.13 9.57 16.43
C ALA A 48 -8.17 11.09 16.68
N ASN A 49 -6.99 11.72 16.72
CA ASN A 49 -6.81 13.18 16.75
C ASN A 49 -7.29 13.89 15.46
N GLN A 50 -7.68 13.12 14.43
CA GLN A 50 -8.15 13.59 13.13
C GLN A 50 -9.68 13.49 13.06
N THR A 51 -10.34 14.63 12.83
CA THR A 51 -11.81 14.77 12.80
C THR A 51 -12.48 13.97 11.67
N SER A 52 -11.80 13.73 10.56
CA SER A 52 -12.30 12.92 9.44
C SER A 52 -12.36 11.43 9.77
N THR A 53 -11.25 10.89 10.30
CA THR A 53 -11.12 9.47 10.66
C THR A 53 -12.08 9.08 11.78
N THR A 54 -12.26 9.94 12.79
CA THR A 54 -13.25 9.70 13.86
C THR A 54 -14.68 9.62 13.33
N VAL A 55 -15.08 10.53 12.44
CA VAL A 55 -16.44 10.54 11.85
C VAL A 55 -16.68 9.28 11.00
N VAL A 56 -15.73 8.93 10.12
CA VAL A 56 -15.81 7.73 9.27
C VAL A 56 -15.88 6.45 10.12
N ALA A 57 -15.03 6.34 11.15
CA ALA A 57 -15.05 5.22 12.08
C ALA A 57 -16.36 5.13 12.87
N SER A 58 -16.90 6.26 13.31
CA SER A 58 -18.18 6.30 14.04
C SER A 58 -19.34 5.79 13.19
N ILE A 59 -19.42 6.19 11.92
CA ILE A 59 -20.44 5.70 11.00
C ILE A 59 -20.24 4.20 10.75
N ALA A 60 -19.00 3.73 10.58
CA ALA A 60 -18.71 2.31 10.42
C ALA A 60 -19.17 1.48 11.63
N VAL A 61 -18.93 1.95 12.86
CA VAL A 61 -19.43 1.29 14.09
C VAL A 61 -20.95 1.13 14.03
N LEU A 62 -21.69 2.19 13.66
CA LEU A 62 -23.15 2.13 13.53
C LEU A 62 -23.57 1.08 12.50
N ILE A 63 -22.88 1.00 11.36
CA ILE A 63 -23.17 0.01 10.30
C ILE A 63 -22.95 -1.42 10.81
N LEU A 64 -21.85 -1.70 11.51
CA LEU A 64 -21.64 -3.04 12.08
C LEU A 64 -22.75 -3.40 13.09
N GLU A 65 -23.07 -2.49 14.00
CA GLU A 65 -24.11 -2.71 15.01
C GLU A 65 -25.48 -2.94 14.34
N THR A 66 -25.82 -2.15 13.31
CA THR A 66 -27.07 -2.34 12.58
C THR A 66 -27.11 -3.66 11.82
N ALA A 67 -26.01 -4.06 11.17
CA ALA A 67 -25.94 -5.29 10.38
C ALA A 67 -26.32 -6.54 11.19
N HIS A 68 -26.01 -6.57 12.49
CA HIS A 68 -26.37 -7.69 13.37
C HIS A 68 -27.87 -7.77 13.68
N SER A 69 -28.54 -6.62 13.70
CA SER A 69 -29.97 -6.48 13.99
C SER A 69 -30.87 -6.66 12.77
N VAL A 70 -30.28 -6.78 11.57
CA VAL A 70 -31.00 -6.93 10.30
C VAL A 70 -31.73 -8.27 10.26
N ARG A 71 -33.01 -8.24 9.84
CA ARG A 71 -33.87 -9.44 9.74
C ARG A 71 -33.92 -10.05 8.34
N SER A 72 -33.50 -9.34 7.31
CA SER A 72 -33.54 -9.77 5.90
C SER A 72 -32.27 -9.34 5.18
N CYS A 73 -31.72 -10.17 4.29
CA CYS A 73 -30.40 -9.94 3.68
C CYS A 73 -29.25 -9.82 4.70
N LYS A 74 -29.32 -10.62 5.76
CA LYS A 74 -28.38 -10.55 6.89
C LYS A 74 -26.94 -10.83 6.45
N ASP A 75 -26.73 -11.84 5.62
CA ASP A 75 -25.39 -12.23 5.17
C ASP A 75 -24.77 -11.14 4.28
N GLU A 76 -25.55 -10.55 3.37
CA GLU A 76 -25.10 -9.44 2.53
C GLU A 76 -24.77 -8.19 3.37
N CYS A 77 -25.59 -7.87 4.38
CA CYS A 77 -25.33 -6.75 5.28
C CYS A 77 -24.08 -6.98 6.15
N LEU A 78 -23.86 -8.20 6.64
CA LEU A 78 -22.68 -8.54 7.43
C LEU A 78 -21.41 -8.49 6.59
N LEU A 79 -21.44 -9.04 5.37
CA LEU A 79 -20.31 -8.98 4.44
C LEU A 79 -19.94 -7.54 4.12
N LEU A 80 -20.94 -6.71 3.80
CA LEU A 80 -20.74 -5.29 3.51
C LEU A 80 -20.15 -4.55 4.70
N ALA A 81 -20.64 -4.81 5.92
CA ALA A 81 -20.11 -4.20 7.14
C ALA A 81 -18.65 -4.61 7.40
N MET A 82 -18.26 -5.84 7.08
CA MET A 82 -16.86 -6.29 7.16
C MET A 82 -15.98 -5.56 6.14
N GLN A 83 -16.43 -5.41 4.88
CA GLN A 83 -15.70 -4.64 3.87
C GLN A 83 -15.53 -3.18 4.28
N ILE A 84 -16.57 -2.57 4.85
CA ILE A 84 -16.49 -1.20 5.38
C ILE A 84 -15.47 -1.09 6.50
N SER A 85 -15.40 -2.10 7.39
CA SER A 85 -14.39 -2.14 8.44
C SER A 85 -12.97 -2.10 7.87
N GLU A 86 -12.72 -2.93 6.84
CA GLU A 86 -11.43 -2.93 6.15
C GLU A 86 -11.12 -1.58 5.51
N LEU A 87 -12.09 -0.99 4.81
CA LEU A 87 -11.93 0.32 4.18
C LEU A 87 -11.55 1.41 5.19
N VAL A 88 -12.20 1.43 6.36
CA VAL A 88 -11.90 2.41 7.42
C VAL A 88 -10.49 2.22 7.99
N LEU A 89 -10.04 0.97 8.15
CA LEU A 89 -8.68 0.68 8.59
C LEU A 89 -7.64 1.22 7.59
N LEU A 90 -7.81 0.90 6.31
CA LEU A 90 -6.94 1.40 5.23
C LEU A 90 -6.95 2.93 5.14
N PHE A 91 -8.11 3.55 5.37
CA PHE A 91 -8.25 5.00 5.45
C PHE A 91 -7.43 5.58 6.61
N SER A 92 -7.55 5.00 7.82
CA SER A 92 -6.83 5.46 9.01
C SER A 92 -5.31 5.35 8.88
N GLU A 93 -4.81 4.28 8.25
CA GLU A 93 -3.39 4.11 7.93
C GLU A 93 -2.90 5.16 6.94
N SER A 94 -3.74 5.51 5.97
CA SER A 94 -3.43 6.52 4.96
C SER A 94 -3.38 7.93 5.56
N ASP A 95 -4.31 8.26 6.46
CA ASP A 95 -4.43 9.56 7.15
C ASP A 95 -3.27 9.76 8.16
N SER A 96 -2.80 8.67 8.78
CA SER A 96 -1.64 8.69 9.70
C SER A 96 -0.30 8.90 8.99
N GLN A 97 -0.20 8.56 7.70
CA GLN A 97 1.04 8.62 6.91
C GLN A 97 1.11 9.84 5.98
N ALA A 98 0.19 10.80 6.08
CA ALA A 98 0.05 11.97 5.21
C ALA A 98 1.11 13.08 5.45
N GLY A 99 2.35 12.69 5.75
CA GLY A 99 3.46 13.61 6.00
C GLY A 99 4.03 14.30 4.76
N ASP A 100 3.62 13.94 3.54
CA ASP A 100 4.12 14.59 2.33
C ASP A 100 3.13 14.44 1.16
N MET A 101 2.57 15.56 0.70
CA MET A 101 1.92 15.74 -0.61
C MET A 101 1.05 14.58 -1.10
N TYR A 102 -0.16 14.44 -0.55
CA TYR A 102 -1.18 13.55 -1.11
C TYR A 102 -2.51 14.26 -1.28
N GLU A 103 -2.93 14.41 -2.53
CA GLU A 103 -4.31 14.75 -2.87
C GLU A 103 -5.20 13.54 -2.46
N PRO A 104 -6.24 13.76 -1.63
CA PRO A 104 -7.17 12.71 -1.27
C PRO A 104 -7.98 12.33 -2.52
N LEU A 105 -7.60 11.22 -3.17
CA LEU A 105 -8.29 10.72 -4.37
C LEU A 105 -9.74 10.29 -4.06
N ILE A 106 -10.02 9.98 -2.80
CA ILE A 106 -11.37 9.74 -2.30
C ILE A 106 -11.75 10.94 -1.46
N ASP A 107 -12.69 11.72 -1.98
CA ASP A 107 -13.32 12.81 -1.23
C ASP A 107 -13.99 12.21 0.02
N ILE A 108 -13.50 12.61 1.19
CA ILE A 108 -14.00 12.17 2.50
C ILE A 108 -15.50 12.44 2.60
N SER A 109 -15.99 13.52 1.99
CA SER A 109 -17.41 13.86 1.94
C SER A 109 -18.22 12.80 1.18
N VAL A 110 -17.68 12.30 0.07
CA VAL A 110 -18.29 11.22 -0.72
C VAL A 110 -18.30 9.93 0.09
N LEU A 111 -17.19 9.59 0.76
CA LEU A 111 -17.11 8.40 1.62
C LEU A 111 -18.13 8.45 2.76
N ILE A 112 -18.20 9.57 3.48
CA ILE A 112 -19.17 9.78 4.57
C ILE A 112 -20.60 9.64 4.07
N ARG A 113 -20.91 10.22 2.91
CA ARG A 113 -22.24 10.11 2.28
C ARG A 113 -22.56 8.66 1.94
N THR A 114 -21.67 7.94 1.26
CA THR A 114 -21.87 6.54 0.88
C THR A 114 -22.07 5.64 2.11
N LEU A 115 -21.26 5.81 3.16
CA LEU A 115 -21.42 5.06 4.40
C LEU A 115 -22.77 5.37 5.09
N SER A 116 -23.19 6.64 5.07
CA SER A 116 -24.49 7.04 5.62
C SER A 116 -25.66 6.40 4.85
N GLU A 117 -25.59 6.37 3.52
CA GLU A 117 -26.57 5.70 2.65
C GLU A 117 -26.66 4.19 2.93
N VAL A 118 -25.52 3.54 3.16
CA VAL A 118 -25.46 2.13 3.56
C VAL A 118 -26.15 1.91 4.91
N HIS A 119 -25.83 2.73 5.92
CA HIS A 119 -26.45 2.66 7.24
C HIS A 119 -27.98 2.81 7.16
N ASP A 120 -28.47 3.78 6.37
CA ASP A 120 -29.90 4.00 6.18
C ASP A 120 -30.59 2.83 5.46
N CYS A 121 -29.93 2.23 4.47
CA CYS A 121 -30.40 1.02 3.83
C CYS A 121 -30.54 -0.14 4.82
N GLN A 122 -29.53 -0.38 5.67
CA GLN A 122 -29.58 -1.43 6.69
C GLN A 122 -30.67 -1.16 7.73
N LYS A 123 -30.85 0.10 8.15
CA LYS A 123 -31.88 0.51 9.11
C LYS A 123 -33.31 0.26 8.60
N LYS A 124 -33.55 0.37 7.28
CA LYS A 124 -34.85 0.00 6.68
C LYS A 124 -35.13 -1.50 6.84
N LEU A 125 -34.09 -2.33 6.80
CA LEU A 125 -34.20 -3.78 6.95
C LEU A 125 -34.36 -4.25 8.41
N THR A 126 -34.10 -3.39 9.40
CA THR A 126 -34.28 -3.72 10.82
C THR A 126 -35.69 -3.41 11.33
N LYS A 127 -36.25 -2.22 11.01
CA LYS A 127 -37.42 -1.65 11.73
C LYS A 127 -38.82 -1.89 11.14
N ARG A 128 -38.97 -2.36 9.89
CA ARG A 128 -40.29 -2.37 9.22
C ARG A 128 -41.11 -3.65 9.43
N GLY A 129 -42.43 -3.58 9.29
CA GLY A 129 -43.31 -4.77 9.32
C GLY A 129 -42.97 -5.77 8.21
N PHE A 130 -43.31 -7.05 8.38
CA PHE A 130 -42.95 -8.13 7.44
C PHE A 130 -43.28 -7.81 5.97
N PHE A 131 -44.49 -7.30 5.71
CA PHE A 131 -44.97 -6.99 4.36
C PHE A 131 -44.24 -5.82 3.70
N ILE A 132 -43.98 -4.73 4.44
CA ILE A 132 -43.23 -3.57 3.90
C ILE A 132 -41.78 -3.98 3.60
N ARG A 133 -41.17 -4.80 4.46
CA ARG A 133 -39.85 -5.37 4.17
C ARG A 133 -39.87 -6.20 2.89
N ALA A 134 -40.83 -7.11 2.72
CA ALA A 134 -40.88 -7.98 1.54
C ALA A 134 -41.00 -7.21 0.22
N LEU A 135 -41.75 -6.09 0.21
CA LEU A 135 -41.91 -5.25 -0.98
C LEU A 135 -40.64 -4.45 -1.32
N GLU A 136 -39.94 -3.93 -0.31
CA GLU A 136 -38.76 -3.08 -0.52
C GLU A 136 -37.43 -3.86 -0.55
N VAL A 137 -37.41 -5.11 -0.10
CA VAL A 137 -36.19 -5.94 -0.03
C VAL A 137 -35.49 -6.03 -1.38
N ARG A 138 -36.23 -6.07 -2.50
CA ARG A 138 -35.62 -6.19 -3.82
C ARG A 138 -34.84 -4.93 -4.21
N GLU A 139 -35.40 -3.75 -3.94
CA GLU A 139 -34.77 -2.46 -4.21
C GLU A 139 -33.59 -2.21 -3.27
N VAL A 140 -33.79 -2.45 -1.96
CA VAL A 140 -32.74 -2.30 -0.95
C VAL A 140 -31.59 -3.27 -1.21
N LYS A 141 -31.88 -4.52 -1.61
CA LYS A 141 -30.85 -5.49 -1.98
C LYS A 141 -30.05 -5.04 -3.22
N ALA A 142 -30.71 -4.43 -4.20
CA ALA A 142 -30.01 -3.86 -5.36
C ALA A 142 -29.10 -2.69 -4.94
N ALA A 143 -29.57 -1.80 -4.06
CA ALA A 143 -28.76 -0.71 -3.52
C ALA A 143 -27.55 -1.22 -2.72
N LEU A 144 -27.75 -2.20 -1.83
CA LEU A 144 -26.66 -2.84 -1.07
C LEU A 144 -25.59 -3.45 -1.98
N LYS A 145 -25.99 -4.09 -3.09
CA LYS A 145 -25.03 -4.63 -4.07
C LYS A 145 -24.22 -3.53 -4.76
N ARG A 146 -24.83 -2.40 -5.11
CA ARG A 146 -24.09 -1.26 -5.68
C ARG A 146 -23.08 -0.71 -4.69
N HIS A 147 -23.51 -0.45 -3.45
CA HIS A 147 -22.61 0.03 -2.40
C HIS A 147 -21.48 -0.97 -2.09
N ALA A 148 -21.75 -2.27 -2.11
CA ALA A 148 -20.71 -3.28 -1.94
C ALA A 148 -19.66 -3.21 -3.05
N GLN A 149 -20.07 -2.98 -4.30
CA GLN A 149 -19.15 -2.79 -5.40
C GLN A 149 -18.34 -1.50 -5.26
N ASP A 150 -18.99 -0.40 -4.88
CA ASP A 150 -18.32 0.90 -4.68
C ASP A 150 -17.26 0.82 -3.57
N ILE A 151 -17.59 0.13 -2.47
CA ILE A 151 -16.68 -0.10 -1.35
C ILE A 151 -15.52 -1.01 -1.75
N GLU A 152 -15.79 -2.09 -2.48
CA GLU A 152 -14.74 -2.98 -2.99
C GLU A 152 -13.78 -2.23 -3.93
N ASN A 153 -14.32 -1.41 -4.84
CA ASN A 153 -13.50 -0.57 -5.71
C ASN A 153 -12.63 0.40 -4.89
N ALA A 154 -13.19 1.01 -3.84
CA ALA A 154 -12.43 1.89 -2.95
C ALA A 154 -11.30 1.14 -2.22
N ILE A 155 -11.56 -0.06 -1.68
CA ILE A 155 -10.54 -0.90 -1.05
C ILE A 155 -9.41 -1.22 -2.03
N GLN A 156 -9.73 -1.58 -3.28
CA GLN A 156 -8.73 -1.88 -4.31
C GLN A 156 -7.85 -0.66 -4.63
N ILE A 157 -8.43 0.53 -4.68
CA ILE A 157 -7.67 1.78 -4.82
C ILE A 157 -6.70 1.96 -3.66
N PHE A 158 -7.15 1.79 -2.41
CA PHE A 158 -6.28 1.91 -1.24
C PHE A 158 -5.15 0.87 -1.22
N ARG A 159 -5.44 -0.40 -1.50
CA ARG A 159 -4.41 -1.46 -1.57
C ARG A 159 -3.37 -1.17 -2.65
N THR A 160 -3.81 -0.73 -3.83
CA THR A 160 -2.92 -0.36 -4.93
C THR A 160 -2.03 0.82 -4.54
N ARG A 161 -2.57 1.83 -3.85
CA ARG A 161 -1.79 2.98 -3.36
C ARG A 161 -0.76 2.58 -2.30
N SER A 162 -1.14 1.72 -1.36
CA SER A 162 -0.22 1.21 -0.34
C SER A 162 0.97 0.48 -0.99
N SER A 163 0.68 -0.38 -1.97
CA SER A 163 1.72 -1.06 -2.77
C SER A 163 2.63 -0.08 -3.52
N LEU A 164 2.05 0.91 -4.20
CA LEU A 164 2.83 1.95 -4.90
C LEU A 164 3.69 2.77 -3.94
N ARG A 165 3.21 3.08 -2.73
CA ARG A 165 3.98 3.76 -1.69
C ARG A 165 5.17 2.92 -1.27
N MET A 166 4.97 1.63 -0.99
CA MET A 166 6.05 0.71 -0.64
C MET A 166 7.09 0.63 -1.77
N GLN A 167 6.65 0.48 -3.02
CA GLN A 167 7.55 0.46 -4.18
C GLN A 167 8.35 1.77 -4.31
N ARG A 168 7.72 2.93 -4.16
CA ARG A 168 8.42 4.22 -4.18
C ARG A 168 9.44 4.35 -3.06
N SER A 169 9.12 3.86 -1.87
CA SER A 169 10.05 3.84 -0.74
C SER A 169 11.27 2.97 -1.05
N ILE A 170 11.06 1.78 -1.61
CA ILE A 170 12.14 0.88 -2.03
C ILE A 170 13.00 1.54 -3.10
N VAL A 171 12.39 2.17 -4.11
CA VAL A 171 13.13 2.86 -5.18
C VAL A 171 13.98 4.01 -4.62
N ARG A 172 13.47 4.78 -3.65
CA ARG A 172 14.25 5.83 -2.97
C ARG A 172 15.42 5.25 -2.19
N GLN A 173 15.20 4.14 -1.47
CA GLN A 173 16.26 3.46 -0.75
C GLN A 173 17.35 2.97 -1.70
N VAL A 174 16.97 2.25 -2.75
CA VAL A 174 17.91 1.76 -3.78
C VAL A 174 18.68 2.90 -4.43
N LYS A 175 18.02 4.05 -4.67
CA LYS A 175 18.69 5.23 -5.21
C LYS A 175 19.70 5.82 -4.22
N SER A 176 19.36 5.91 -2.94
CA SER A 176 20.28 6.36 -1.90
C SER A 176 21.47 5.41 -1.74
N ASP A 177 21.23 4.11 -1.79
CA ASP A 177 22.28 3.10 -1.70
C ASP A 177 23.22 3.18 -2.91
N ALA A 178 22.67 3.40 -4.12
CA ALA A 178 23.46 3.63 -5.32
C ALA A 178 24.35 4.88 -5.21
N GLN A 179 23.81 5.99 -4.69
CA GLN A 179 24.58 7.21 -4.46
C GLN A 179 25.71 6.98 -3.44
N ASN A 180 25.42 6.29 -2.34
CA ASN A 180 26.44 5.94 -1.35
C ASN A 180 27.54 5.04 -1.95
N THR A 181 27.19 4.14 -2.88
CA THR A 181 28.20 3.32 -3.57
C THR A 181 29.03 4.12 -4.57
N GLU A 182 28.45 5.10 -5.26
CA GLU A 182 29.19 6.01 -6.15
C GLU A 182 30.20 6.85 -5.34
N GLU A 183 29.77 7.43 -4.21
CA GLU A 183 30.66 8.17 -3.30
C GLU A 183 31.80 7.30 -2.77
N PHE A 184 31.52 6.02 -2.45
CA PHE A 184 32.55 5.08 -1.99
C PHE A 184 33.54 4.71 -3.10
N ILE A 185 33.08 4.56 -4.34
CA ILE A 185 33.95 4.31 -5.50
C ILE A 185 34.85 5.52 -5.75
N GLU A 186 34.31 6.73 -5.70
CA GLU A 186 35.10 7.97 -5.84
C GLU A 186 36.19 8.07 -4.76
N GLN A 187 35.88 7.73 -3.51
CA GLN A 187 36.88 7.70 -2.44
C GLN A 187 37.98 6.66 -2.68
N LEU A 188 37.64 5.48 -3.21
CA LEU A 188 38.62 4.45 -3.57
C LEU A 188 39.54 4.90 -4.72
N ASP A 189 39.02 5.63 -5.71
CA ASP A 189 39.83 6.16 -6.81
C ASP A 189 40.82 7.22 -6.33
N VAL A 190 40.41 8.09 -5.39
CA VAL A 190 41.32 9.06 -4.75
C VAL A 190 42.43 8.34 -3.97
N LEU A 191 42.07 7.36 -3.13
CA LEU A 191 43.03 6.55 -2.36
C LEU A 191 44.00 5.80 -3.27
N ARG A 192 43.51 5.24 -4.37
CA ARG A 192 44.36 4.57 -5.36
C ARG A 192 45.36 5.56 -5.96
N HIS A 193 44.92 6.76 -6.32
CA HIS A 193 45.81 7.76 -6.90
C HIS A 193 46.89 8.22 -5.92
N GLU A 194 46.55 8.39 -4.63
CA GLU A 194 47.50 8.70 -3.57
C GLU A 194 48.56 7.60 -3.37
N ILE A 195 48.15 6.33 -3.41
CA ILE A 195 49.08 5.18 -3.33
C ILE A 195 50.03 5.16 -4.54
N GLU A 196 49.52 5.39 -5.75
CA GLU A 196 50.35 5.45 -6.97
C GLU A 196 51.36 6.61 -6.91
N GLN A 197 50.95 7.79 -6.41
CA GLN A 197 51.86 8.92 -6.22
C GLN A 197 52.93 8.63 -5.14
N ALA A 198 52.54 8.01 -4.02
CA ALA A 198 53.47 7.62 -2.97
C ALA A 198 54.49 6.58 -3.46
N GLY A 199 54.05 5.58 -4.25
CA GLY A 199 54.93 4.59 -4.87
C GLY A 199 55.91 5.20 -5.89
N ALA A 200 55.46 6.20 -6.66
CA ALA A 200 56.32 6.96 -7.58
C ALA A 200 57.38 7.79 -6.82
N LEU A 201 57.01 8.43 -5.71
CA LEU A 201 57.96 9.16 -4.86
C LEU A 201 59.01 8.25 -4.20
N GLN A 202 58.61 7.02 -3.85
CA GLN A 202 59.52 6.04 -3.26
C GLN A 202 60.54 5.51 -4.29
N THR A 203 60.11 5.28 -5.54
CA THR A 203 61.01 4.88 -6.63
C THR A 203 61.94 6.02 -7.05
N VAL A 204 61.47 7.28 -7.07
CA VAL A 204 62.32 8.45 -7.31
C VAL A 204 63.34 8.64 -6.18
N SER A 205 62.95 8.42 -4.92
CA SER A 205 63.88 8.47 -3.78
C SER A 205 64.96 7.38 -3.86
N GLN A 206 64.62 6.17 -4.31
CA GLN A 206 65.59 5.10 -4.56
C GLN A 206 66.53 5.43 -5.73
N LEU A 207 66.04 6.09 -6.78
CA LEU A 207 66.86 6.57 -7.89
C LEU A 207 67.78 7.74 -7.47
N HIS A 208 67.34 8.62 -6.57
CA HIS A 208 68.17 9.71 -6.05
C HIS A 208 69.34 9.21 -5.19
N ILE A 209 69.16 8.10 -4.46
CA ILE A 209 70.25 7.45 -3.72
C ILE A 209 71.30 6.84 -4.67
N LEU A 210 70.90 6.43 -5.88
CA LEU A 210 71.80 5.93 -6.92
C LEU A 210 72.49 7.03 -7.74
N PHE A 211 72.03 8.29 -7.64
CA PHE A 211 72.56 9.45 -8.34
C PHE A 211 73.12 10.52 -7.40
N VAL A 212 73.83 10.10 -6.33
CA VAL A 212 74.75 11.01 -5.65
C VAL A 212 75.92 11.27 -6.62
N PRO A 213 76.17 12.50 -7.08
CA PRO A 213 77.33 12.78 -7.90
C PRO A 213 78.58 12.51 -7.06
N MET A 214 79.37 11.51 -7.48
CA MET A 214 80.78 11.40 -7.08
C MET A 214 81.47 12.70 -7.50
N THR A 215 81.58 13.63 -6.55
CA THR A 215 82.56 14.70 -6.64
C THR A 215 83.91 14.02 -6.44
N ILE A 216 84.56 13.71 -7.56
CA ILE A 216 85.97 13.32 -7.57
C ILE A 216 86.74 14.55 -7.09
N SER A 217 87.11 14.52 -5.82
CA SER A 217 88.08 15.41 -5.22
C SER A 217 89.47 14.89 -5.62
N ASP A 218 89.95 15.27 -6.80
CA ASP A 218 91.37 15.12 -7.13
C ASP A 218 92.13 16.36 -6.65
N ASP A 219 92.45 16.29 -5.36
CA ASP A 219 93.45 17.09 -4.69
C ASP A 219 94.67 16.18 -4.50
N LEU A 220 95.56 16.10 -5.50
CA LEU A 220 96.87 15.43 -5.40
C LEU A 220 97.79 15.84 -6.57
N ARG A 221 98.68 16.80 -6.25
CA ARG A 221 100.07 17.00 -6.71
C ARG A 221 100.52 16.45 -8.07
#